data_AF-A0A6L9XVB2-F1
#
_entry.id   AF-A0A6L9XVB2-F1
#
_cell.length_a   1.000
_cell.length_b   1.000
_cell.length_c   1.000
_cell.angle_alpha   90.00
_cell.angle_beta   90.00
_cell.angle_gamma   90.00
#
_symmetry.space_group_name_H-M   'P 1'
#
loop_
_entity.id
_entity.type
_entity.pdbx_description
1 polymer ?
#
loop_
_entity_poly.entity_id
_entity_poly.type
_entity_poly.pdbx_seq_one_letter_code
_entity_poly.pdbx_strand_id
1 'polypeptide(L)'
;MSASELEQSSIRYTYRDRIFHLDKVSAGLWTVYDEGRADLGKLVRVAPEGEEHEPVFGIIFPGQVETALEGSDWRGLVAALINTSIDPTPSWGGGQGAA
;
A
#
# COMPACT_ATOMS: atom_id res chain seq x y z
N MET A 1 0.55 -13.36 -9.99
CA MET A 1 0.26 -14.02 -8.69
C MET A 1 -1.04 -13.43 -8.17
N SER A 2 -2.01 -14.28 -7.83
CA SER A 2 -3.43 -13.95 -7.77
C SER A 2 -3.86 -13.26 -6.48
N ALA A 3 -4.93 -12.45 -6.55
CA ALA A 3 -5.63 -11.84 -5.41
C ALA A 3 -6.03 -12.82 -4.28
N SER A 4 -5.93 -14.13 -4.54
CA SER A 4 -6.10 -15.22 -3.57
C SER A 4 -5.22 -15.09 -2.32
N GLU A 5 -4.04 -14.46 -2.39
CA GLU A 5 -3.18 -14.26 -1.21
C GLU A 5 -3.84 -13.34 -0.17
N LEU A 6 -4.61 -12.35 -0.62
CA LEU A 6 -5.33 -11.38 0.22
C LEU A 6 -6.60 -11.96 0.86
N GLU A 7 -6.95 -13.21 0.58
CA GLU A 7 -8.03 -13.89 1.30
C GLU A 7 -7.63 -14.31 2.72
N GLN A 8 -6.34 -14.38 3.01
CA GLN A 8 -5.81 -14.66 4.35
C GLN A 8 -6.12 -13.52 5.33
N SER A 9 -6.33 -13.87 6.60
CA SER A 9 -6.59 -12.87 7.66
C SER A 9 -5.39 -11.96 7.94
N SER A 10 -4.17 -12.46 7.73
CA SER A 10 -2.94 -11.69 7.90
C SER A 10 -1.86 -12.20 6.94
N ILE A 11 -1.15 -11.27 6.29
CA ILE A 11 -0.01 -11.56 5.41
C ILE A 11 1.25 -10.98 6.03
N ARG A 12 2.30 -11.79 6.12
CA ARG A 12 3.67 -11.32 6.41
C ARG A 12 4.32 -10.92 5.09
N TYR A 13 4.70 -9.64 4.98
CA TYR A 13 5.31 -9.07 3.80
C TYR A 13 6.75 -8.67 4.12
N THR A 14 7.73 -9.32 3.48
CA THR A 14 9.14 -8.97 3.66
C THR A 14 9.55 -7.93 2.63
N TYR A 15 10.10 -6.81 3.07
CA TYR A 15 10.53 -5.71 2.21
C TYR A 15 11.80 -5.06 2.77
N ARG A 16 12.87 -5.00 1.96
CA ARG A 16 14.20 -4.48 2.35
C ARG A 16 14.70 -5.03 3.69
N ASP A 17 14.68 -6.36 3.83
CA ASP A 17 15.09 -7.10 5.03
C ASP A 17 14.29 -6.79 6.31
N ARG A 18 13.13 -6.13 6.18
CA ARG A 18 12.18 -5.86 7.27
C ARG A 18 10.87 -6.58 7.05
N ILE A 19 10.16 -6.87 8.14
CA ILE A 19 8.87 -7.54 8.11
C ILE A 19 7.76 -6.53 8.34
N PHE A 20 6.76 -6.58 7.47
CA PHE A 20 5.52 -5.81 7.54
C PHE A 20 4.34 -6.77 7.61
N HIS A 21 3.23 -6.26 8.10
CA HIS A 21 2.00 -7.03 8.27
C HIS A 21 0.86 -6.36 7.51
N LEU A 22 0.12 -7.14 6.73
CA LEU A 22 -1.16 -6.70 6.16
C LEU A 22 -2.24 -7.50 6.85
N ASP A 23 -3.01 -6.85 7.72
CA ASP A 23 -4.09 -7.50 8.43
C ASP A 23 -5.42 -7.14 7.79
N LYS A 24 -6.20 -8.16 7.44
CA LYS A 24 -7.52 -8.01 6.82
C LYS A 24 -8.51 -7.49 7.86
N VAL A 25 -9.04 -6.30 7.60
CA VAL A 25 -10.09 -5.68 8.45
C VAL A 25 -11.46 -6.18 8.00
N SER A 26 -11.69 -6.19 6.68
CA SER A 26 -12.90 -6.71 6.06
C SER A 26 -12.60 -7.12 4.61
N ALA A 27 -13.61 -7.64 3.90
CA ALA A 27 -13.43 -8.03 2.50
C ALA A 27 -13.05 -6.80 1.66
N GLY A 28 -11.86 -6.84 1.03
CA GLY A 28 -11.38 -5.71 0.23
C GLY A 28 -10.70 -4.60 1.05
N LEU A 29 -10.43 -4.79 2.34
CA LEU A 29 -9.76 -3.78 3.16
C LEU A 29 -8.73 -4.43 4.09
N TRP A 30 -7.50 -3.93 4.02
CA TRP A 30 -6.38 -4.34 4.85
C TRP A 30 -5.69 -3.12 5.45
N THR A 31 -5.26 -3.23 6.70
CA THR A 31 -4.36 -2.25 7.32
C THR A 31 -2.93 -2.76 7.22
N VAL A 32 -2.01 -1.86 6.87
CA VAL A 32 -0.58 -2.16 6.74
C VAL A 32 0.14 -1.67 8.00
N TYR A 33 0.92 -2.56 8.60
CA TYR A 33 1.68 -2.28 9.81
C TYR A 33 3.18 -2.58 9.60
N ASP A 34 4.03 -1.85 10.32
CA ASP A 34 5.42 -2.27 10.51
C ASP A 34 5.56 -3.43 11.52
N GLU A 35 6.79 -3.85 11.76
CA GLU A 35 7.12 -4.89 12.74
C GLU A 35 6.71 -4.52 14.18
N GLY A 36 6.77 -3.23 14.52
CA GLY A 36 6.35 -2.66 15.80
C GLY A 36 4.84 -2.44 15.94
N ARG A 37 4.04 -2.80 14.92
CA ARG A 37 2.59 -2.55 14.83
C ARG A 37 2.21 -1.07 14.71
N ALA A 38 3.10 -0.21 14.23
CA ALA A 38 2.73 1.15 13.81
C ALA A 38 1.87 1.09 12.54
N ASP A 39 0.76 1.84 12.52
CA ASP A 39 -0.14 1.95 11.35
C ASP A 39 0.55 2.77 10.25
N LEU A 40 0.76 2.14 9.09
CA LEU A 40 1.40 2.74 7.92
C LEU A 40 0.37 3.19 6.87
N GLY A 41 -0.91 2.86 7.04
CA GLY A 41 -1.98 3.14 6.09
C GLY A 41 -2.78 1.89 5.72
N LYS A 42 -3.59 2.02 4.68
CA LYS A 42 -4.55 0.98 4.26
C LYS A 42 -4.36 0.61 2.81
N LEU A 43 -4.53 -0.67 2.51
CA LEU A 43 -4.77 -1.19 1.17
C LEU A 43 -6.27 -1.45 1.03
N VAL A 44 -6.88 -0.92 -0.04
CA VAL A 44 -8.29 -1.10 -0.35
C VAL A 44 -8.45 -1.72 -1.72
N ARG A 45 -9.43 -2.60 -1.91
CA ARG A 45 -9.88 -3.05 -3.22
C ARG A 45 -10.93 -2.07 -3.73
N VAL A 46 -10.56 -1.29 -4.74
CA VAL A 46 -11.40 -0.26 -5.36
C VAL A 46 -12.41 -0.91 -6.32
N ALA A 47 -11.94 -1.87 -7.13
CA ALA A 47 -12.80 -2.63 -8.03
C ALA A 47 -12.45 -4.13 -7.96
N PRO A 48 -13.45 -5.03 -7.92
CA PRO A 48 -13.20 -6.47 -7.98
C PRO A 48 -12.67 -6.94 -9.33
N GLU A 49 -12.94 -6.19 -10.40
CA GLU A 49 -12.53 -6.46 -11.77
C GLU A 49 -12.37 -5.10 -12.50
N GLY A 50 -11.14 -4.77 -12.89
CA GLY A 50 -10.78 -3.58 -13.66
C GLY A 50 -10.77 -3.83 -15.16
N GLU A 51 -10.25 -2.89 -15.94
CA GLU A 51 -10.25 -2.93 -17.41
C GLU A 51 -9.51 -4.15 -17.99
N GLU A 52 -8.48 -4.63 -17.29
CA GLU A 52 -7.71 -5.82 -17.69
C GLU A 52 -8.24 -7.13 -17.08
N HIS A 53 -9.47 -7.11 -16.54
CA HIS A 53 -10.05 -8.22 -15.78
C HIS A 53 -9.27 -8.60 -14.50
N GLU A 54 -8.42 -7.69 -14.03
CA GLU A 54 -7.68 -7.81 -12.78
C GLU A 54 -8.30 -6.92 -11.69
N PRO A 55 -8.30 -7.34 -10.42
CA PRO A 55 -8.79 -6.49 -9.34
C PRO A 55 -7.94 -5.22 -9.23
N VAL A 56 -8.60 -4.09 -9.00
CA VAL A 56 -7.94 -2.80 -8.79
C VAL A 56 -7.87 -2.53 -7.30
N PHE A 57 -6.68 -2.20 -6.83
CA PHE A 57 -6.42 -1.81 -5.46
C PHE A 57 -6.02 -0.35 -5.40
N GLY A 58 -6.13 0.24 -4.22
CA GLY A 58 -5.62 1.55 -3.91
C GLY A 58 -5.04 1.62 -2.50
N ILE A 59 -4.26 2.66 -2.23
CA ILE A 59 -3.68 2.90 -0.91
C ILE A 59 -4.19 4.19 -0.30
N ILE A 60 -4.39 4.19 1.01
CA ILE A 60 -4.80 5.36 1.79
C ILE A 60 -3.73 5.59 2.86
N PHE A 61 -3.11 6.77 2.86
CA PHE A 61 -2.12 7.13 3.87
C PHE A 61 -2.78 7.42 5.23
N PRO A 62 -2.03 7.33 6.34
CA PRO A 62 -2.56 7.68 7.67
C PRO A 62 -3.16 9.09 7.70
N GLY A 63 -4.39 9.20 8.20
CA GLY A 63 -5.13 10.47 8.29
C GLY A 63 -5.85 10.90 7.00
N GLN A 64 -5.70 10.17 5.89
CA GLN A 64 -6.45 10.41 4.66
C GLN A 64 -7.69 9.51 4.57
N VAL A 65 -8.62 9.89 3.68
CA VAL A 65 -9.86 9.14 3.41
C VAL A 65 -9.99 8.68 1.96
N GLU A 66 -9.23 9.27 1.04
CA GLU A 66 -9.22 8.95 -0.39
C GLU A 66 -7.98 8.13 -0.76
N THR A 67 -8.10 7.37 -1.86
CA THR A 67 -6.98 6.62 -2.44
C THR A 67 -5.97 7.58 -3.09
N ALA A 68 -4.69 7.44 -2.73
CA ALA A 68 -3.63 8.27 -3.28
C ALA A 68 -3.00 7.69 -4.56
N LEU A 69 -2.95 6.36 -4.65
CA LEU A 69 -2.49 5.61 -5.82
C LEU A 69 -3.39 4.40 -6.01
N GLU A 70 -3.63 4.02 -7.27
CA GLU A 70 -4.44 2.87 -7.64
C GLU A 70 -3.75 2.03 -8.73
N GLY A 71 -4.04 0.73 -8.77
CA GLY A 71 -3.49 -0.21 -9.74
C GLY A 71 -3.76 -1.67 -9.39
N SER A 72 -3.45 -2.59 -10.31
CA SER A 72 -3.64 -4.03 -10.08
C SER A 72 -2.50 -4.67 -9.26
N ASP A 73 -1.31 -4.05 -9.23
CA ASP A 73 -0.18 -4.50 -8.40
C ASP A 73 -0.27 -3.98 -6.96
N TRP A 74 -0.99 -4.72 -6.12
CA TRP A 74 -1.10 -4.40 -4.70
C TRP A 74 0.23 -4.41 -3.94
N ARG A 75 1.23 -5.19 -4.38
CA ARG A 75 2.55 -5.25 -3.71
C ARG A 75 3.33 -3.97 -3.94
N GLY A 76 3.34 -3.47 -5.17
CA GLY A 76 3.93 -2.17 -5.51
C GLY A 76 3.27 -1.03 -4.73
N LEU A 77 1.94 -1.06 -4.62
CA LEU A 77 1.17 -0.13 -3.81
C LEU A 77 1.55 -0.16 -2.32
N VAL A 78 1.66 -1.34 -1.72
CA VAL A 78 2.09 -1.51 -0.32
C VAL A 78 3.55 -1.08 -0.13
N ALA A 79 4.43 -1.36 -1.09
CA ALA A 79 5.80 -0.87 -1.07
C ALA A 79 5.85 0.67 -1.10
N ALA A 80 4.93 1.33 -1.82
CA ALA A 80 4.81 2.79 -1.81
C ALA A 80 4.40 3.32 -0.42
N LEU A 81 3.42 2.70 0.26
CA LEU A 81 3.09 3.03 1.66
C LEU A 81 4.31 2.94 2.57
N ILE A 82 5.03 1.82 2.50
CA ILE A 82 6.20 1.55 3.33
C ILE A 82 7.34 2.55 3.04
N ASN A 83 7.58 2.86 1.77
CA ASN A 83 8.64 3.81 1.40
C ASN A 83 8.33 5.20 1.95
N THR A 84 7.08 5.67 1.86
CA THR A 84 6.66 6.97 2.41
C THR A 84 6.79 7.02 3.94
N SER A 85 6.64 5.88 4.64
CA SER A 85 6.83 5.85 6.10
C SER A 85 8.30 5.80 6.53
N ILE A 86 9.18 5.17 5.74
CA ILE A 86 10.62 5.07 6.03
C ILE A 86 11.36 6.35 5.64
N ASP A 87 10.96 6.94 4.52
CA ASP A 87 11.50 8.20 4.01
C ASP A 87 10.32 9.16 3.76
N PRO A 88 9.86 9.88 4.80
CA PRO A 88 8.76 10.83 4.66
C PRO A 88 9.12 12.05 3.83
N THR A 89 10.34 12.13 3.30
CA THR A 89 10.77 13.23 2.43
C THR A 89 10.12 13.06 1.05
N PRO A 90 9.20 13.95 0.64
CA PRO A 90 8.89 14.03 -0.78
C PRO A 90 10.09 14.69 -1.44
N SER A 91 10.96 13.92 -2.08
CA SER A 91 11.91 14.48 -3.04
C SER A 91 11.19 14.87 -4.34
N TRP A 92 10.22 15.77 -4.23
CA TRP A 92 9.77 16.65 -5.32
C TRP A 92 10.53 17.98 -5.26
N GLY A 93 11.78 17.94 -4.81
CA GLY A 93 12.76 19.01 -4.99
C GLY A 93 13.33 18.95 -6.41
N GLY A 94 12.46 19.15 -7.41
CA GLY A 94 12.89 19.49 -8.75
C GLY A 94 13.63 20.81 -8.66
N GLY A 95 14.96 20.74 -8.59
CA GLY A 95 15.80 21.91 -8.76
C GLY A 95 15.48 22.56 -10.10
N GLN A 96 14.95 23.77 -10.07
CA GLN A 96 15.03 24.70 -11.18
C GLN A 96 15.57 26.02 -10.66
N GLY A 97 16.82 26.29 -11.04
CA GLY A 97 17.36 27.64 -11.21
C GLY A 97 17.87 28.34 -9.96
N ALA A 98 19.12 28.05 -9.61
CA ALA A 98 20.03 29.11 -9.19
C ALA A 98 20.51 29.87 -10.45
N ALA A 99 20.77 31.16 -10.26
CA ALA A 99 21.30 32.19 -11.19
C ALA A 99 20.25 33.04 -11.93
#